data_AF-A0A257EJ73-F1
#
_entry.id   AF-A0A257EJ73-F1
#
_cell.length_a   1.000
_cell.length_b   1.000
_cell.length_c   1.000
_cell.angle_alpha   90.00
_cell.angle_beta   90.00
_cell.angle_gamma   90.00
#
_symmetry.space_group_name_H-M   'P 1'
#
loop_
_entity.id
_entity.type
_entity.pdbx_description
1 polymer ?
#
loop_
_entity_poly.entity_id
_entity_poly.type
_entity_poly.pdbx_seq_one_letter_code
_entity_poly.pdbx_strand_id
1 'polypeptide(L)'
;MWLAPLLLLAAATAILPLAELPPQVLPPKSCAMFLWDRASQRRIAMLTAEPGTLRIARDGVQTLPQTGGDGEPVLGFRPHAAYGSGPARIEVTLTITANDAGVGGAVIREGSLTVMLADGSALVTPVAGLIGCNP
;
A
#
# COMPACT_ATOMS: atom_id res chain seq x y z
N MET A 1 13.98 27.25 47.67
CA MET A 1 13.34 27.31 46.34
C MET A 1 14.04 26.31 45.43
N TRP A 2 13.42 25.15 45.17
CA TRP A 2 13.97 24.14 44.27
C TRP A 2 13.20 24.22 42.95
N LEU A 3 13.92 24.48 41.85
CA LEU A 3 13.38 24.48 40.49
C LEU A 3 13.34 23.03 40.01
N ALA A 4 12.14 22.48 39.84
CA ALA A 4 11.95 21.20 39.14
C ALA A 4 12.13 21.41 37.63
N PRO A 5 12.89 20.56 36.92
CA PRO A 5 13.00 20.67 35.48
C PRO A 5 11.70 20.14 34.86
N LEU A 6 11.04 20.97 34.06
CA LEU A 6 10.03 20.53 33.11
C LEU A 6 10.71 19.64 32.06
N LEU A 7 10.65 18.34 32.28
CA LEU A 7 10.85 17.36 31.22
C LEU A 7 9.71 17.56 30.21
N LEU A 8 10.03 18.18 29.07
CA LEU A 8 9.17 18.09 27.89
C LEU A 8 9.10 16.61 27.51
N LEU A 9 7.98 15.96 27.80
CA LEU A 9 7.63 14.73 27.11
C LEU A 9 7.37 15.09 25.65
N ALA A 10 8.33 14.80 24.78
CA ALA A 10 8.08 14.71 23.36
C ALA A 10 6.98 13.65 23.18
N ALA A 11 5.80 14.06 22.72
CA ALA A 11 4.77 13.12 22.32
C ALA A 11 5.36 12.26 21.20
N ALA A 12 5.54 10.97 21.47
CA ALA A 12 5.80 10.01 20.41
C ALA A 12 4.59 10.05 19.49
N THR A 13 4.69 10.73 18.34
CA THR A 13 3.76 10.54 17.24
C THR A 13 3.86 9.08 16.89
N ALA A 14 2.87 8.30 17.33
CA ALA A 14 2.73 6.92 16.88
C ALA A 14 2.86 6.94 15.37
N ILE A 15 3.85 6.23 14.84
CA ILE A 15 3.99 5.99 13.42
C ILE A 15 2.77 5.11 13.09
N LEU A 16 1.68 5.77 12.71
CA LEU A 16 0.43 5.08 12.51
C LEU A 16 0.55 4.20 11.27
N PRO A 17 -0.02 2.98 11.29
CA PRO A 17 -0.22 2.22 10.08
C PRO A 17 -1.04 3.06 9.08
N LEU A 18 -0.91 2.74 7.79
CA LEU A 18 -1.73 3.35 6.76
C LEU A 18 -3.21 3.31 7.18
N ALA A 19 -3.90 4.44 7.03
CA ALA A 19 -5.30 4.53 7.36
C ALA A 19 -6.15 3.75 6.35
N GLU A 20 -7.38 3.42 6.74
CA GLU A 20 -8.31 2.77 5.81
C GLU A 20 -8.67 3.73 4.67
N LEU A 21 -8.54 3.24 3.44
CA LEU A 21 -9.04 3.92 2.26
C LEU A 21 -10.57 3.89 2.25
N PRO A 22 -11.23 5.00 1.88
CA PRO A 22 -12.66 4.99 1.61
C PRO A 22 -13.00 3.99 0.48
N PRO A 23 -14.28 3.67 0.25
CA PRO A 23 -14.68 2.88 -0.92
C PRO A 23 -14.08 3.44 -2.21
N GLN A 24 -13.52 2.57 -3.03
CA GLN A 24 -12.88 2.93 -4.31
C GLN A 24 -13.79 2.51 -5.46
N VAL A 25 -13.96 3.39 -6.45
CA VAL A 25 -14.75 3.11 -7.66
C VAL A 25 -13.78 2.82 -8.80
N LEU A 26 -14.01 1.70 -9.50
CA LEU A 26 -13.24 1.34 -10.69
C LEU A 26 -13.90 1.88 -11.95
N PRO A 27 -13.17 2.63 -12.79
CA PRO A 27 -13.64 2.96 -14.14
C PRO A 27 -14.01 1.70 -14.93
N PRO A 28 -14.95 1.78 -15.89
CA PRO A 28 -15.19 0.70 -16.83
C PRO A 28 -13.90 0.27 -17.54
N LYS A 29 -13.79 -1.01 -17.88
CA LYS A 29 -12.62 -1.59 -18.57
C LYS A 29 -11.30 -1.37 -17.83
N SER A 30 -11.31 -1.42 -16.50
CA SER A 30 -10.11 -1.24 -15.68
C SER A 30 -9.96 -2.31 -14.62
N CYS A 31 -8.71 -2.64 -14.28
CA CYS A 31 -8.39 -3.53 -13.17
C CYS A 31 -7.64 -2.76 -12.08
N ALA A 32 -7.90 -3.11 -10.83
CA ALA A 32 -7.10 -2.67 -9.70
C ALA A 32 -6.80 -3.82 -8.75
N MET A 33 -5.67 -3.68 -8.08
CA MET A 33 -5.33 -4.51 -6.94
C MET A 33 -5.71 -3.76 -5.66
N PHE A 34 -6.36 -4.45 -4.75
CA PHE A 34 -6.69 -3.93 -3.43
C PHE A 34 -5.92 -4.73 -2.38
N LEU A 35 -5.32 -4.03 -1.42
CA LEU A 35 -4.56 -4.63 -0.34
C LEU A 35 -5.18 -4.27 1.01
N TRP A 36 -5.30 -5.28 1.85
CA TRP A 36 -5.76 -5.19 3.22
C TRP A 36 -4.62 -5.51 4.18
N ASP A 37 -4.51 -4.71 5.24
CA ASP A 37 -3.70 -5.08 6.40
C ASP A 37 -4.28 -6.35 7.03
N ARG A 38 -3.45 -7.38 7.19
CA ARG A 38 -3.89 -8.65 7.78
C ARG A 38 -4.28 -8.53 9.24
N ALA A 39 -3.68 -7.60 9.99
CA ALA A 39 -3.94 -7.42 11.41
C ALA A 39 -5.28 -6.69 11.65
N SER A 40 -5.46 -5.53 11.01
CA SER A 40 -6.67 -4.71 11.21
C SER A 40 -7.81 -5.02 10.25
N GLN A 41 -7.58 -5.79 9.19
CA GLN A 41 -8.52 -6.05 8.10
C GLN A 41 -8.97 -4.79 7.35
N ARG A 42 -8.24 -3.67 7.51
CA ARG A 42 -8.53 -2.41 6.81
C ARG A 42 -7.96 -2.46 5.39
N ARG A 43 -8.72 -1.94 4.42
CA ARG A 43 -8.18 -1.71 3.06
C ARG A 43 -7.24 -0.52 3.10
N ILE A 44 -5.94 -0.76 2.99
CA ILE A 44 -4.92 0.30 3.17
C ILE A 44 -4.31 0.78 1.86
N ALA A 45 -4.49 0.02 0.76
CA ALA A 45 -3.95 0.38 -0.54
C ALA A 45 -4.84 -0.06 -1.70
N MET A 46 -4.78 0.71 -2.78
CA MET A 46 -5.31 0.37 -4.10
C MET A 46 -4.24 0.67 -5.14
N LEU A 47 -3.94 -0.29 -6.02
CA LEU A 47 -2.96 -0.13 -7.09
C LEU A 47 -3.64 -0.21 -8.46
N THR A 48 -3.15 0.57 -9.43
CA THR A 48 -3.51 0.44 -10.86
C THR A 48 -2.31 -0.03 -11.67
N ALA A 49 -2.54 -0.80 -12.74
CA ALA A 49 -1.47 -1.29 -13.61
C ALA A 49 -1.03 -0.24 -14.65
N GLU A 50 -1.96 0.55 -15.18
CA GLU A 50 -1.68 1.61 -16.16
C GLU A 50 -2.47 2.87 -15.73
N PRO A 51 -1.83 4.00 -15.40
CA PRO A 51 -0.39 4.31 -15.56
C PRO A 51 0.50 3.90 -14.36
N GLY A 52 0.26 2.76 -13.69
CA GLY A 52 1.08 2.29 -12.57
C GLY A 52 1.02 3.21 -11.37
N THR A 53 0.00 3.07 -10.51
CA THR A 53 -0.15 3.94 -9.33
C THR A 53 -0.46 3.17 -8.06
N LEU A 54 -0.14 3.78 -6.92
CA LEU A 54 -0.50 3.33 -5.58
C LEU A 54 -1.25 4.43 -4.85
N ARG A 55 -2.51 4.17 -4.51
CA ARG A 55 -3.34 5.03 -3.67
C ARG A 55 -3.30 4.52 -2.23
N ILE A 56 -3.03 5.40 -1.28
CA ILE A 56 -2.97 5.12 0.15
C ILE A 56 -3.55 6.29 0.96
N ALA A 57 -3.87 6.06 2.24
CA ALA A 57 -4.22 7.10 3.18
C ALA A 57 -3.13 7.26 4.25
N ARG A 58 -2.33 8.32 4.13
CA ARG A 58 -1.32 8.74 5.11
C ARG A 58 -1.26 10.26 5.05
N ASP A 59 -1.64 10.90 6.15
CA ASP A 59 -1.81 12.37 6.22
C ASP A 59 -2.78 12.92 5.15
N GLY A 60 -3.81 12.12 4.84
CA GLY A 60 -4.74 12.34 3.73
C GLY A 60 -4.63 11.25 2.67
N VAL A 61 -5.56 11.25 1.71
CA VAL A 61 -5.52 10.32 0.58
C VAL A 61 -4.57 10.86 -0.48
N GLN A 62 -3.61 10.04 -0.89
CA GLN A 62 -2.64 10.38 -1.91
C GLN A 62 -2.46 9.24 -2.91
N THR A 63 -2.07 9.60 -4.12
CA THR A 63 -1.75 8.66 -5.21
C THR A 63 -0.30 8.87 -5.61
N LEU A 64 0.50 7.83 -5.44
CA LEU A 64 1.92 7.79 -5.76
C LEU A 64 2.12 7.11 -7.12
N PRO A 65 2.91 7.69 -8.04
CA PRO A 65 3.29 7.01 -9.27
C PRO A 65 4.25 5.86 -8.96
N GLN A 66 4.21 4.83 -9.79
CA GLN A 66 5.21 3.77 -9.77
C GLN A 66 6.56 4.33 -10.25
N THR A 67 7.61 4.07 -9.48
CA THR A 67 8.99 4.54 -9.75
C THR A 67 9.92 3.38 -10.14
N GLY A 68 9.48 2.14 -9.95
CA GLY A 68 10.24 0.95 -10.29
C GLY A 68 9.44 -0.33 -10.03
N GLY A 69 10.00 -1.46 -10.45
CA GLY A 69 9.44 -2.76 -10.18
C GLY A 69 10.11 -3.84 -11.02
N ASP A 70 9.98 -5.09 -10.57
CA ASP A 70 10.59 -6.25 -11.18
C ASP A 70 9.69 -7.50 -11.01
N GLY A 71 10.12 -8.60 -11.61
CA GLY A 71 9.35 -9.83 -11.72
C GLY A 71 8.33 -9.82 -12.87
N GLU A 72 7.84 -11.02 -13.19
CA GLU A 72 6.87 -11.22 -14.26
C GLU A 72 5.48 -10.67 -13.87
N PRO A 73 4.89 -9.75 -14.66
CA PRO A 73 3.59 -9.18 -14.34
C PRO A 73 2.46 -10.22 -14.38
N VAL A 74 1.58 -10.18 -13.38
CA VAL A 74 0.31 -10.92 -13.36
C VAL A 74 -0.82 -9.91 -13.49
N LEU A 75 -1.61 -10.01 -14.57
CA LEU A 75 -2.67 -9.04 -14.89
C LEU A 75 -2.17 -7.58 -14.94
N GLY A 76 -0.93 -7.36 -15.36
CA GLY A 76 -0.29 -6.04 -15.43
C GLY A 76 0.35 -5.57 -14.11
N PHE A 77 0.24 -6.32 -13.01
CA PHE A 77 0.85 -5.98 -11.73
C PHE A 77 2.14 -6.77 -11.52
N ARG A 78 3.24 -6.06 -11.23
CA ARG A 78 4.52 -6.68 -10.87
C ARG A 78 4.51 -7.15 -9.40
N PRO A 79 5.10 -8.32 -9.09
CA PRO A 79 5.16 -8.83 -7.72
C PRO A 79 6.03 -7.94 -6.81
N HIS A 80 7.04 -7.27 -7.36
CA HIS A 80 7.79 -6.23 -6.68
C HIS A 80 7.57 -4.89 -7.38
N ALA A 81 7.13 -3.88 -6.63
CA ALA A 81 6.90 -2.55 -7.17
C ALA A 81 7.26 -1.47 -6.13
N ALA A 82 7.88 -0.40 -6.62
CA ALA A 82 8.22 0.77 -5.83
C ALA A 82 7.36 1.95 -6.29
N TYR A 83 6.88 2.74 -5.33
CA TYR A 83 6.03 3.90 -5.54
C TYR A 83 6.56 5.07 -4.74
N GLY A 84 6.48 6.27 -5.30
CA GLY A 84 6.92 7.44 -4.57
C GLY A 84 6.67 8.77 -5.25
N SER A 85 6.66 9.82 -4.44
CA SER A 85 6.60 11.21 -4.86
C SER A 85 7.19 12.07 -3.75
N GLY A 86 8.18 12.91 -4.08
CA GLY A 86 8.91 13.69 -3.07
C GLY A 86 9.51 12.79 -1.98
N PRO A 87 9.21 13.02 -0.69
CA PRO A 87 9.75 12.22 0.42
C PRO A 87 9.04 10.88 0.63
N ALA A 88 7.89 10.64 -0.03
CA ALA A 88 7.15 9.40 0.14
C ALA A 88 7.77 8.29 -0.68
N ARG A 89 8.10 7.17 -0.03
CA ARG A 89 8.59 5.95 -0.68
C ARG A 89 7.93 4.72 -0.07
N ILE A 90 7.29 3.94 -0.94
CA ILE A 90 6.58 2.73 -0.57
C ILE A 90 7.01 1.61 -1.50
N GLU A 91 7.30 0.46 -0.92
CA GLU A 91 7.65 -0.75 -1.64
C GLU A 91 6.60 -1.83 -1.34
N VAL A 92 6.20 -2.55 -2.37
CA VAL A 92 5.20 -3.61 -2.32
C VAL A 92 5.85 -4.89 -2.83
N THR A 93 5.76 -5.97 -2.06
CA THR A 93 6.27 -7.29 -2.40
C THR A 93 5.18 -8.33 -2.18
N LEU A 94 4.74 -9.01 -3.24
CA LEU A 94 3.52 -9.81 -3.24
C LEU A 94 3.72 -11.15 -3.93
N THR A 95 3.03 -12.17 -3.43
CA THR A 95 2.79 -13.42 -4.16
C THR A 95 1.42 -13.34 -4.81
N ILE A 96 1.39 -13.17 -6.14
CA ILE A 96 0.15 -13.02 -6.92
C ILE A 96 -0.20 -14.36 -7.57
N THR A 97 -1.37 -14.90 -7.25
CA THR A 97 -1.90 -16.13 -7.87
C THR A 97 -3.10 -15.77 -8.73
N ALA A 98 -2.98 -15.93 -10.05
CA ALA A 98 -4.12 -15.76 -10.96
C ALA A 98 -5.23 -16.77 -10.63
N ASN A 99 -6.50 -16.39 -10.81
CA ASN A 99 -7.59 -17.34 -10.71
C ASN A 99 -7.74 -18.10 -12.03
N ASP A 100 -7.54 -19.41 -11.98
CA ASP A 100 -7.63 -20.30 -13.14
C ASP A 100 -9.08 -20.50 -13.64
N ALA A 101 -10.07 -20.02 -12.87
CA ALA A 101 -11.49 -20.29 -13.06
C ALA A 101 -12.23 -19.30 -13.99
N GLY A 102 -11.53 -18.56 -14.84
CA GLY A 102 -12.12 -17.82 -15.96
C GLY A 102 -12.85 -16.49 -15.63
N VAL A 103 -13.00 -16.12 -14.36
CA VAL A 103 -13.45 -14.78 -13.96
C VAL A 103 -12.22 -13.92 -13.70
N GLY A 104 -11.95 -12.97 -14.60
CA GLY A 104 -10.72 -12.17 -14.61
C GLY A 104 -10.38 -11.54 -13.26
N GLY A 105 -9.35 -12.06 -12.61
CA GLY A 105 -8.90 -11.61 -11.30
C GLY A 105 -7.77 -12.50 -10.76
N ALA A 106 -7.19 -12.07 -9.65
CA ALA A 106 -6.13 -12.79 -8.96
C ALA A 106 -6.26 -12.60 -7.45
N VAL A 107 -5.66 -13.50 -6.68
CA VAL A 107 -5.59 -13.43 -5.23
C VAL A 107 -4.14 -13.17 -4.81
N ILE A 108 -3.98 -12.32 -3.81
CA ILE A 108 -2.72 -12.11 -3.10
C ILE A 108 -2.89 -12.75 -1.73
N ARG A 109 -2.33 -13.94 -1.53
CA ARG A 109 -2.45 -14.68 -0.26
C ARG A 109 -1.55 -14.10 0.82
N GLU A 110 -0.39 -13.60 0.40
CA GLU A 110 0.62 -13.03 1.25
C GLU A 110 1.45 -11.98 0.50
N GLY A 111 1.97 -11.05 1.27
CA GLY A 111 2.84 -10.00 0.80
C GLY A 111 3.12 -8.99 1.91
N SER A 112 3.91 -7.98 1.58
CA SER A 112 4.21 -6.86 2.46
C SER A 112 4.05 -5.54 1.72
N LEU A 113 3.62 -4.53 2.47
CA LEU A 113 3.71 -3.13 2.11
C LEU A 113 4.67 -2.46 3.09
N THR A 114 5.75 -1.91 2.55
CA THR A 114 6.84 -1.32 3.32
C THR A 114 6.85 0.18 3.08
N VAL A 115 6.71 0.96 4.14
CA VAL A 115 6.73 2.43 4.10
C VAL A 115 8.06 2.92 4.67
N MET A 116 8.85 3.64 3.85
CA MET A 116 10.05 4.30 4.34
C MET A 116 9.69 5.58 5.09
N LEU A 117 10.37 5.80 6.22
CA LEU A 117 10.22 6.97 7.08
C LEU A 117 11.39 7.93 6.85
N ALA A 118 11.19 9.18 7.26
CA ALA A 118 12.16 10.25 7.01
C ALA A 118 13.49 10.05 7.76
N ASP A 119 13.47 9.30 8.87
CA ASP A 119 14.66 8.93 9.65
C ASP A 119 15.40 7.70 9.07
N GLY A 120 14.95 7.18 7.93
CA GLY A 120 15.52 6.00 7.27
C GLY A 120 15.00 4.67 7.81
N SER A 121 14.14 4.68 8.84
CA SER A 121 13.49 3.46 9.32
C SER A 121 12.32 3.05 8.41
N ALA A 122 11.82 1.83 8.60
CA ALA A 122 10.80 1.22 7.76
C ALA A 122 9.66 0.64 8.60
N LEU A 123 8.42 0.91 8.18
CA LEU A 123 7.25 0.20 8.69
C LEU A 123 6.83 -0.87 7.68
N VAL A 124 6.82 -2.13 8.09
CA VAL A 124 6.42 -3.27 7.25
C VAL A 124 5.05 -3.76 7.70
N THR A 125 4.06 -3.70 6.80
CA THR A 125 2.70 -4.17 7.04
C THR A 125 2.44 -5.44 6.24
N PRO A 126 2.15 -6.58 6.89
CA PRO A 126 1.71 -7.79 6.19
C PRO A 126 0.36 -7.55 5.52
N VAL A 127 0.25 -7.91 4.25
CA VAL A 127 -0.97 -7.70 3.45
C VAL A 127 -1.49 -8.98 2.83
N ALA A 128 -2.79 -8.98 2.58
CA ALA A 128 -3.47 -9.88 1.65
C ALA A 128 -4.32 -9.03 0.69
N GLY A 129 -4.73 -9.60 -0.43
CA GLY A 129 -5.37 -8.80 -1.46
C GLY A 129 -6.07 -9.55 -2.56
N LEU A 130 -6.69 -8.77 -3.45
CA LEU A 130 -7.43 -9.23 -4.61
C LEU A 130 -7.17 -8.28 -5.78
N ILE A 131 -7.06 -8.83 -6.97
CA ILE A 131 -7.14 -8.08 -8.23
C ILE A 131 -8.56 -8.26 -8.77
N GLY A 132 -9.28 -7.16 -8.93
CA GLY A 132 -10.62 -7.12 -9.51
C GLY A 132 -10.65 -6.25 -10.75
N CYS A 133 -11.36 -6.72 -11.79
CA CYS A 133 -11.55 -6.00 -13.04
C CYS A 133 -13.02 -5.62 -13.24
N ASN A 134 -13.26 -4.38 -13.67
CA ASN A 134 -14.55 -3.89 -14.11
C ASN A 134 -14.60 -4.02 -15.65
N PRO A 135 -15.50 -4.85 -16.22
CA PRO A 135 -15.57 -5.08 -17.67
C PRO A 135 -16.03 -3.87 -18.49
#